data_AF-A0A9J6DLW1-F1
#
_entry.id   AF-A0A9J6DLW1-F1
#
_cell.length_a   1.000
_cell.length_b   1.000
_cell.length_c   1.000
_cell.angle_alpha   90.00
_cell.angle_beta   90.00
_cell.angle_gamma   90.00
#
_symmetry.space_group_name_H-M   'P 1'
#
loop_
_entity.id
_entity.type
_entity.pdbx_description
1 polymer ?
#
loop_
_entity_poly.entity_id
_entity_poly.type
_entity_poly.pdbx_seq_one_letter_code
_entity_poly.pdbx_strand_id
1 'polypeptide(L)'
;MLLNDVDSQVVEYVPSEGLSAHRYRKGFCRFCQLHYRTKGLDNPFVHLTNVSVQRHGGRYNQSHGGKWSLSSLEMFLRGTRGSASAARLRQDLKNLVAHSLTAVAPSMMSDRHCFELYGYDVLLDEQLRPWLLEVNASPSLTASTRADALLKQALVDDVLRLVAPSGKPPARAERKGEVVRRKGDGERRRGEREERGSPWDKGGEGERRDEGM
;
A
#
# COMPACT_ATOMS: atom_id res chain seq x y z
N MET A 1 10.38 -15.96 6.04
CA MET A 1 10.53 -15.32 4.71
C MET A 1 9.34 -14.40 4.55
N LEU A 2 9.55 -13.10 4.27
CA LEU A 2 8.42 -12.21 4.15
C LEU A 2 7.93 -12.15 2.70
N LEU A 3 6.65 -12.45 2.52
CA LEU A 3 5.93 -12.48 1.25
C LEU A 3 5.12 -11.19 1.14
N ASN A 4 5.80 -10.08 0.89
CA ASN A 4 5.10 -8.83 0.66
C ASN A 4 4.74 -8.66 -0.82
N ASP A 5 3.53 -8.15 -1.08
CA ASP A 5 2.89 -8.07 -2.40
C ASP A 5 2.63 -9.44 -3.04
N VAL A 6 2.17 -10.40 -2.23
CA VAL A 6 1.42 -11.52 -2.80
C VAL A 6 0.05 -10.99 -3.12
N ASP A 7 -0.30 -11.01 -4.40
CA ASP A 7 -1.65 -10.74 -4.85
C ASP A 7 -2.08 -9.27 -4.65
N SER A 8 -1.71 -8.41 -5.60
CA SER A 8 -2.60 -7.30 -5.92
C SER A 8 -3.95 -7.91 -6.32
N GLN A 9 -5.01 -7.66 -5.56
CA GLN A 9 -6.32 -8.21 -5.85
C GLN A 9 -7.25 -7.08 -6.26
N VAL A 10 -7.84 -7.22 -7.44
CA VAL A 10 -8.94 -6.37 -7.86
C VAL A 10 -10.19 -6.96 -7.25
N VAL A 11 -10.77 -6.28 -6.30
CA VAL A 11 -12.09 -6.63 -5.79
C VAL A 11 -13.08 -5.74 -6.55
N GLU A 12 -13.95 -6.39 -7.32
CA GLU A 12 -15.02 -5.74 -8.05
C GLU A 12 -16.33 -6.23 -7.43
N TYR A 13 -17.09 -5.33 -6.81
CA TYR A 13 -18.37 -5.73 -6.25
C TYR A 13 -19.45 -5.66 -7.35
N VAL A 14 -20.12 -6.79 -7.63
CA VAL A 14 -21.25 -6.85 -8.56
C VAL A 14 -22.55 -6.99 -7.75
N PRO A 15 -23.33 -5.92 -7.56
CA PRO A 15 -24.46 -5.90 -6.63
C PRO A 15 -25.61 -6.87 -6.91
N SER A 16 -25.66 -7.50 -8.07
CA SER A 16 -26.66 -8.53 -8.37
C SER A 16 -26.24 -9.94 -7.92
N GLU A 17 -24.96 -10.18 -7.58
CA GLU A 17 -24.39 -11.54 -7.40
C GLU A 17 -23.60 -11.72 -6.09
N GLY A 18 -23.42 -10.66 -5.30
CA GLY A 18 -22.59 -10.68 -4.07
C GLY A 18 -21.15 -10.19 -4.32
N LEU A 19 -20.24 -10.47 -3.36
CA LEU A 19 -18.84 -10.04 -3.46
C LEU A 19 -18.11 -10.87 -4.53
N SER A 20 -17.73 -10.21 -5.64
CA SER A 20 -16.80 -10.79 -6.62
C SER A 20 -15.38 -10.31 -6.34
N ALA A 21 -14.41 -11.23 -6.37
CA ALA A 21 -13.02 -10.92 -6.10
C ALA A 21 -12.11 -11.57 -7.15
N HIS A 22 -11.27 -10.76 -7.78
CA HIS A 22 -10.35 -11.17 -8.83
C HIS A 22 -8.91 -11.07 -8.34
N ARG A 23 -8.27 -12.23 -8.20
CA ARG A 23 -6.89 -12.30 -7.77
C ARG A 23 -5.92 -12.15 -8.93
N TYR A 24 -5.03 -11.16 -8.86
CA TYR A 24 -3.93 -11.09 -9.83
C TYR A 24 -2.93 -12.20 -9.56
N ARG A 25 -2.65 -13.01 -10.59
CA ARG A 25 -1.79 -14.21 -10.44
C ARG A 25 -0.31 -13.89 -10.35
N LYS A 26 0.08 -12.68 -10.75
CA LYS A 26 1.46 -12.21 -10.68
C LYS A 26 1.62 -11.36 -9.42
N GLY A 27 2.81 -11.37 -8.87
CA GLY A 27 3.17 -10.63 -7.67
C GLY A 27 4.66 -10.79 -7.41
N PHE A 28 5.11 -10.27 -6.29
CA PHE A 28 6.49 -10.45 -5.86
C PHE A 28 6.57 -10.77 -4.38
N CYS A 29 7.78 -11.04 -3.91
CA CYS A 29 8.10 -11.16 -2.51
C CYS A 29 9.31 -10.32 -2.18
N ARG A 30 9.35 -9.76 -0.97
CA ARG A 30 10.39 -8.84 -0.49
C ARG A 30 11.26 -9.54 0.55
N PHE A 31 12.57 -9.53 0.36
CA PHE A 31 13.53 -10.13 1.27
C PHE A 31 14.31 -9.06 2.05
N CYS A 32 14.65 -9.35 3.30
CA CYS A 32 15.69 -8.62 4.01
C CYS A 32 17.05 -8.85 3.34
N GLN A 33 17.92 -7.83 3.35
CA GLN A 33 19.30 -7.99 2.91
C GLN A 33 20.16 -8.81 3.87
N LEU A 34 19.83 -8.74 5.16
CA LEU A 34 20.57 -9.41 6.20
C LEU A 34 19.87 -10.70 6.61
N HIS A 35 20.67 -11.66 7.04
CA HIS A 35 20.16 -12.92 7.58
C HIS A 35 19.39 -12.63 8.85
N TYR A 36 18.20 -13.22 8.95
CA TYR A 36 17.35 -13.10 10.12
C TYR A 36 18.08 -13.58 11.38
N ARG A 37 17.96 -12.82 12.46
CA ARG A 37 18.51 -13.15 13.79
C ARG A 37 17.49 -12.73 14.83
N THR A 38 17.27 -13.55 15.86
CA THR A 38 16.33 -13.23 16.95
C THR A 38 16.86 -12.21 17.95
N LYS A 39 18.15 -11.89 17.90
CA LYS A 39 18.83 -10.88 18.73
C LYS A 39 19.06 -9.60 17.93
N GLY A 40 19.15 -8.46 18.61
CA GLY A 40 19.38 -7.16 17.96
C GLY A 40 18.14 -6.67 17.22
N LEU A 41 17.04 -6.50 17.94
CA LEU A 41 15.75 -6.03 17.41
C LEU A 41 15.79 -4.57 16.95
N ASP A 42 16.82 -3.84 17.38
CA ASP A 42 17.13 -2.46 17.02
C ASP A 42 17.64 -2.32 15.57
N ASN A 43 18.03 -3.41 14.90
CA ASN A 43 18.48 -3.36 13.52
C ASN A 43 17.32 -3.59 12.53
N PRO A 44 16.73 -2.52 11.95
CA PRO A 44 15.56 -2.65 11.09
C PRO A 44 15.87 -3.40 9.79
N PHE A 45 17.13 -3.47 9.35
CA PHE A 45 17.51 -4.15 8.11
C PHE A 45 17.40 -5.68 8.18
N VAL A 46 17.36 -6.24 9.40
CA VAL A 46 17.18 -7.68 9.67
C VAL A 46 15.70 -8.04 9.74
N HIS A 47 14.86 -7.11 10.20
CA HIS A 47 13.48 -7.39 10.63
C HIS A 47 12.41 -6.79 9.72
N LEU A 48 12.71 -5.69 9.03
CA LEU A 48 11.75 -4.98 8.17
C LEU A 48 12.09 -5.21 6.70
N THR A 49 11.10 -5.59 5.90
CA THR A 49 11.28 -5.82 4.46
C THR A 49 10.85 -4.65 3.60
N ASN A 50 10.35 -3.58 4.21
CA ASN A 50 9.90 -2.39 3.52
C ASN A 50 11.03 -1.82 2.66
N VAL A 51 10.71 -1.51 1.40
CA VAL A 51 11.69 -0.97 0.44
C VAL A 51 12.25 0.37 0.94
N SER A 52 11.44 1.20 1.59
CA SER A 52 11.87 2.46 2.21
C SER A 52 13.00 2.25 3.22
N VAL A 53 12.94 1.17 4.01
CA VAL A 53 14.01 0.82 4.95
C VAL A 53 15.18 0.20 4.21
N GLN A 54 14.93 -0.84 3.40
CA GLN A 54 15.98 -1.64 2.77
C GLN A 54 16.85 -0.82 1.80
N ARG A 55 16.32 0.20 1.12
CA ARG A 55 17.11 1.04 0.19
C ARG A 55 18.29 1.77 0.83
N HIS A 56 18.24 2.01 2.15
CA HIS A 56 19.32 2.67 2.89
C HIS A 56 20.37 1.67 3.42
N GLY A 57 20.19 0.37 3.17
CA GLY A 57 21.14 -0.65 3.58
C GLY A 57 22.36 -0.71 2.66
N GLY A 58 23.56 -0.80 3.23
CA GLY A 58 24.82 -0.84 2.47
C GLY A 58 25.00 -2.05 1.55
N ARG A 59 24.10 -3.03 1.58
CA ARG A 59 24.09 -4.22 0.69
C ARG A 59 22.90 -4.24 -0.27
N TYR A 60 22.23 -3.09 -0.50
CA TYR A 60 21.08 -3.04 -1.39
C TYR A 60 21.51 -3.30 -2.83
N ASN A 61 21.11 -4.45 -3.36
CA ASN A 61 21.32 -4.74 -4.78
C ASN A 61 20.27 -3.98 -5.60
N GLN A 62 20.67 -2.90 -6.26
CA GLN A 62 19.79 -2.10 -7.12
C GLN A 62 19.23 -2.86 -8.32
N SER A 63 19.89 -3.94 -8.79
CA SER A 63 19.43 -4.68 -9.97
C SER A 63 18.20 -5.55 -9.69
N HIS A 64 18.13 -6.19 -8.53
CA HIS A 64 16.99 -7.04 -8.13
C HIS A 64 16.11 -6.43 -7.03
N GLY A 65 16.59 -5.41 -6.32
CA GLY A 65 15.85 -4.68 -5.29
C GLY A 65 15.43 -5.51 -4.08
N GLY A 66 16.04 -6.69 -3.87
CA GLY A 66 15.64 -7.64 -2.83
C GLY A 66 14.28 -8.28 -3.10
N LYS A 67 13.89 -8.43 -4.37
CA LYS A 67 12.59 -8.98 -4.77
C LYS A 67 12.73 -10.25 -5.61
N TRP A 68 11.84 -11.21 -5.41
CA TRP A 68 11.58 -12.28 -6.39
C TRP A 68 10.14 -12.20 -6.89
N SER A 69 9.91 -12.62 -8.13
CA SER A 69 8.54 -12.86 -8.60
C SER A 69 7.94 -14.07 -7.87
N LEU A 70 6.61 -14.13 -7.78
CA LEU A 70 5.93 -15.32 -7.24
C LEU A 70 6.28 -16.60 -8.04
N SER A 71 6.47 -16.49 -9.36
CA SER A 71 6.92 -17.60 -10.20
C SER A 71 8.33 -18.09 -9.81
N SER A 72 9.23 -17.16 -9.50
CA SER A 72 10.59 -17.48 -9.04
C SER A 72 10.56 -18.15 -7.66
N LEU A 73 9.74 -17.66 -6.74
CA LEU A 73 9.53 -18.32 -5.44
C LEU A 73 8.95 -19.73 -5.61
N GLU A 74 7.95 -19.89 -6.48
CA GLU A 74 7.34 -21.18 -6.73
C GLU A 74 8.36 -22.18 -7.30
N MET A 75 9.16 -21.75 -8.27
CA MET A 75 10.24 -22.56 -8.83
C MET A 75 11.25 -22.96 -7.74
N PHE A 76 11.66 -22.02 -6.89
CA PHE A 76 12.55 -22.28 -5.76
C PHE A 76 11.96 -23.30 -4.77
N LEU A 77 10.68 -23.16 -4.41
CA LEU A 77 10.01 -24.08 -3.49
C LEU A 77 9.82 -25.47 -4.09
N ARG A 78 9.53 -25.56 -5.40
CA ARG A 78 9.47 -26.85 -6.11
C ARG A 78 10.81 -27.58 -6.05
N GLY A 79 11.91 -26.86 -6.24
CA GLY A 79 13.26 -27.43 -6.20
C GLY A 79 13.75 -27.80 -4.80
N THR A 80 13.33 -27.06 -3.76
CA THR A 80 13.89 -27.22 -2.40
C THR A 80 12.97 -27.96 -1.43
N ARG A 81 11.65 -27.83 -1.58
CA ARG A 81 10.61 -28.36 -0.66
C ARG A 81 9.59 -29.26 -1.37
N GLY A 82 9.77 -29.49 -2.68
CA GLY A 82 8.91 -30.32 -3.50
C GLY A 82 7.66 -29.61 -4.03
N SER A 83 7.13 -30.13 -5.15
CA SER A 83 5.96 -29.55 -5.84
C SER A 83 4.69 -29.52 -5.00
N ALA A 84 4.49 -30.51 -4.11
CA ALA A 84 3.33 -30.55 -3.21
C ALA A 84 3.32 -29.36 -2.25
N SER A 85 4.48 -28.99 -1.68
CA SER A 85 4.61 -27.85 -0.77
C SER A 85 4.32 -26.52 -1.48
N ALA A 86 4.83 -26.35 -2.69
CA ALA A 86 4.56 -25.15 -3.50
C ALA A 86 3.08 -25.03 -3.89
N ALA A 87 2.44 -26.15 -4.25
CA ALA A 87 1.01 -26.20 -4.54
C ALA A 87 0.15 -25.88 -3.31
N ARG A 88 0.50 -26.46 -2.16
CA ARG A 88 -0.16 -26.19 -0.87
C ARG A 88 -0.09 -24.70 -0.52
N LEU A 89 1.10 -24.10 -0.52
CA LEU A 89 1.28 -22.68 -0.26
C LEU A 89 0.41 -21.81 -1.19
N ARG A 90 0.37 -22.13 -2.49
CA ARG A 90 -0.46 -21.38 -3.44
C ARG A 90 -1.94 -21.45 -3.06
N GLN A 91 -2.42 -22.61 -2.61
CA GLN A 91 -3.79 -22.79 -2.18
C GLN A 91 -4.07 -22.07 -0.85
N ASP A 92 -3.14 -22.15 0.11
CA ASP A 92 -3.27 -21.47 1.40
C ASP A 92 -3.34 -19.95 1.23
N LEU A 93 -2.54 -19.37 0.32
CA LEU A 93 -2.62 -17.94 -0.03
C LEU A 93 -3.98 -17.56 -0.64
N LYS A 94 -4.53 -18.39 -1.53
CA LYS A 94 -5.89 -18.16 -2.08
C LYS A 94 -6.94 -18.18 -0.96
N ASN A 95 -6.87 -19.18 -0.09
CA ASN A 95 -7.83 -19.36 0.99
C ASN A 95 -7.73 -18.21 1.99
N LEU A 96 -6.52 -17.78 2.35
CA LEU A 96 -6.27 -16.63 3.24
C LEU A 96 -7.01 -15.39 2.73
N VAL A 97 -6.86 -15.06 1.44
CA VAL A 97 -7.53 -13.88 0.90
C VAL A 97 -9.04 -14.07 0.82
N ALA A 98 -9.52 -15.21 0.32
CA ALA A 98 -10.95 -15.50 0.26
C ALA A 98 -11.63 -15.42 1.64
N HIS A 99 -10.99 -15.96 2.68
CA HIS A 99 -11.49 -15.90 4.05
C HIS A 99 -11.49 -14.47 4.58
N SER A 100 -10.41 -13.70 4.35
CA SER A 100 -10.34 -12.30 4.79
C SER A 100 -11.43 -11.43 4.18
N LEU A 101 -11.68 -11.58 2.87
CA LEU A 101 -12.73 -10.86 2.15
C LEU A 101 -14.12 -11.29 2.60
N THR A 102 -14.37 -12.60 2.72
CA THR A 102 -15.65 -13.14 3.20
C THR A 102 -15.99 -12.61 4.60
N ALA A 103 -15.00 -12.53 5.48
CA ALA A 103 -15.20 -12.07 6.85
C ALA A 103 -15.66 -10.60 6.93
N VAL A 104 -15.21 -9.75 6.01
CA VAL A 104 -15.57 -8.32 5.98
C VAL A 104 -16.69 -7.99 5.00
N ALA A 105 -17.08 -8.92 4.13
CA ALA A 105 -18.08 -8.73 3.09
C ALA A 105 -19.38 -8.03 3.57
N PRO A 106 -19.96 -8.35 4.76
CA PRO A 106 -21.16 -7.67 5.24
C PRO A 106 -20.95 -6.18 5.60
N SER A 107 -19.71 -5.77 5.85
CA SER A 107 -19.33 -4.40 6.24
C SER A 107 -18.72 -3.59 5.10
N MET A 108 -18.50 -4.20 3.93
CA MET A 108 -17.93 -3.49 2.77
C MET A 108 -18.99 -2.60 2.14
N MET A 109 -18.64 -1.32 1.94
CA MET A 109 -19.47 -0.42 1.16
C MET A 109 -19.52 -0.91 -0.29
N SER A 110 -20.73 -1.04 -0.81
CA SER A 110 -20.97 -1.65 -2.11
C SER A 110 -21.71 -0.66 -3.01
N ASP A 111 -21.05 -0.20 -4.06
CA ASP A 111 -21.65 0.54 -5.17
C ASP A 111 -21.22 -0.12 -6.47
N ARG A 112 -22.18 -0.34 -7.39
CA ARG A 112 -21.95 -0.98 -8.69
C ARG A 112 -20.96 -0.25 -9.60
N HIS A 113 -20.67 1.00 -9.30
CA HIS A 113 -19.73 1.82 -10.06
C HIS A 113 -18.38 1.95 -9.35
N CYS A 114 -18.18 1.24 -8.25
CA CYS A 114 -16.95 1.26 -7.48
C CYS A 114 -16.23 -0.08 -7.59
N PHE A 115 -14.91 0.00 -7.73
CA PHE A 115 -14.00 -1.12 -7.58
C PHE A 115 -12.88 -0.69 -6.63
N GLU A 116 -12.24 -1.65 -5.99
CA GLU A 116 -11.09 -1.36 -5.14
C GLU A 116 -9.96 -2.37 -5.38
N LEU A 117 -8.74 -1.85 -5.41
CA LEU A 117 -7.53 -2.65 -5.56
C LEU A 117 -6.89 -2.81 -4.19
N TYR A 118 -6.85 -4.03 -3.68
CA TYR A 118 -6.20 -4.35 -2.42
C TYR A 118 -4.81 -4.95 -2.64
N GLY A 119 -3.86 -4.59 -1.79
CA GLY A 119 -2.57 -5.27 -1.66
C GLY A 119 -2.50 -6.08 -0.37
N TYR A 120 -2.13 -7.35 -0.47
CA TYR A 120 -1.98 -8.23 0.69
C TYR A 120 -0.51 -8.41 1.06
N ASP A 121 -0.18 -8.09 2.30
CA ASP A 121 1.14 -8.33 2.86
C ASP A 121 1.09 -9.56 3.77
N VAL A 122 1.82 -10.61 3.38
CA VAL A 122 1.77 -11.94 3.99
C VAL A 122 3.16 -12.36 4.47
N LEU A 123 3.25 -12.94 5.65
CA LEU A 123 4.49 -13.52 6.15
C LEU A 123 4.45 -15.05 6.03
N LEU A 124 5.52 -15.65 5.51
CA LEU A 124 5.70 -17.10 5.57
C LEU A 124 6.62 -17.50 6.70
N ASP A 125 6.15 -18.43 7.50
CA ASP A 125 6.97 -19.12 8.47
C ASP A 125 7.80 -20.26 7.85
N GLU A 126 8.55 -20.96 8.71
CA GLU A 126 9.46 -22.04 8.32
C GLU A 126 8.75 -23.28 7.76
N GLN A 127 7.46 -23.44 8.06
CA GLN A 127 6.59 -24.51 7.59
C GLN A 127 5.80 -24.10 6.33
N LEU A 128 6.07 -22.91 5.78
CA LEU A 128 5.36 -22.29 4.66
C LEU A 128 3.89 -21.99 4.95
N ARG A 129 3.52 -21.79 6.22
CA ARG A 129 2.18 -21.31 6.57
C ARG A 129 2.11 -19.79 6.33
N PRO A 130 1.08 -19.29 5.63
CA PRO A 130 0.91 -17.87 5.40
C PRO A 130 0.20 -17.20 6.57
N TRP A 131 0.74 -16.06 7.00
CA TRP A 131 0.22 -15.20 8.05
C TRP A 131 -0.11 -13.83 7.45
N LEU A 132 -1.38 -13.43 7.47
CA LEU A 132 -1.79 -12.10 7.02
C LEU A 132 -1.24 -11.05 7.99
N LEU A 133 -0.48 -10.08 7.48
CA LEU A 133 0.01 -8.96 8.28
C LEU A 133 -0.93 -7.76 8.17
N GLU A 134 -1.19 -7.33 6.94
CA GLU A 134 -2.06 -6.19 6.64
C GLU A 134 -2.69 -6.31 5.26
N VAL A 135 -3.79 -5.56 5.06
CA VAL A 135 -4.47 -5.38 3.77
C VAL A 135 -4.49 -3.89 3.46
N ASN A 136 -3.92 -3.51 2.32
CA ASN A 136 -3.78 -2.12 1.90
C ASN A 136 -4.83 -1.79 0.83
N ALA A 137 -5.73 -0.83 1.11
CA ALA A 137 -6.73 -0.31 0.16
C ALA A 137 -6.14 0.61 -0.95
N SER A 138 -4.83 0.86 -0.91
CA SER A 138 -4.12 1.66 -1.91
C SER A 138 -2.68 1.17 -2.03
N PRO A 139 -2.46 -0.01 -2.63
CA PRO A 139 -1.12 -0.57 -2.77
C PRO A 139 -0.22 0.36 -3.61
N SER A 140 1.06 0.43 -3.24
CA SER A 140 2.01 1.31 -3.93
C SER A 140 2.28 0.85 -5.35
N LEU A 141 1.88 1.66 -6.32
CA LEU A 141 2.21 1.50 -7.74
C LEU A 141 3.55 2.16 -8.13
N THR A 142 4.31 2.68 -7.17
CA THR A 142 5.65 3.24 -7.44
C THR A 142 6.61 2.12 -7.80
N ALA A 143 7.21 2.17 -8.99
CA ALA A 143 8.14 1.14 -9.45
C ALA A 143 9.56 1.38 -8.93
N SER A 144 10.17 0.35 -8.35
CA SER A 144 11.58 0.39 -7.90
C SER A 144 12.57 -0.17 -8.92
N THR A 145 12.10 -1.01 -9.84
CA THR A 145 12.90 -1.69 -10.86
C THR A 145 12.10 -1.78 -12.15
N ARG A 146 12.76 -2.06 -13.28
CA ARG A 146 12.07 -2.27 -14.56
C ARG A 146 11.05 -3.41 -14.49
N ALA A 147 11.37 -4.50 -13.80
CA ALA A 147 10.45 -5.62 -13.61
C ALA A 147 9.20 -5.21 -12.82
N ASP A 148 9.36 -4.39 -11.77
CA ASP A 148 8.26 -3.84 -10.99
C ASP A 148 7.38 -2.91 -11.83
N ALA A 149 7.98 -2.07 -12.67
CA ALA A 149 7.25 -1.18 -13.58
C ALA A 149 6.38 -1.98 -14.56
N LEU A 150 6.95 -3.01 -15.21
CA LEU A 150 6.21 -3.85 -16.15
C LEU A 150 5.08 -4.64 -15.48
N LEU A 151 5.33 -5.15 -14.27
CA LEU A 151 4.31 -5.86 -13.49
C LEU A 151 3.14 -4.94 -13.13
N LYS A 152 3.45 -3.73 -12.63
CA LYS A 152 2.44 -2.76 -12.17
C LYS A 152 1.66 -2.16 -13.34
N GLN A 153 2.32 -1.88 -14.45
CA GLN A 153 1.64 -1.44 -15.67
C GLN A 153 0.67 -2.53 -16.17
N ALA A 154 1.12 -3.79 -16.26
CA ALA A 154 0.27 -4.89 -16.66
C ALA A 154 -0.90 -5.10 -15.69
N LEU A 155 -0.67 -4.96 -14.37
CA LEU A 155 -1.73 -4.99 -13.38
C LEU A 155 -2.78 -3.93 -13.66
N VAL A 156 -2.38 -2.66 -13.80
CA VAL A 156 -3.32 -1.55 -14.06
C VAL A 156 -4.10 -1.76 -15.36
N ASP A 157 -3.42 -2.17 -16.43
CA ASP A 157 -4.07 -2.48 -17.71
C ASP A 157 -5.12 -3.59 -17.55
N ASP A 158 -4.80 -4.66 -16.82
CA ASP A 158 -5.70 -5.78 -16.58
C ASP A 158 -6.86 -5.38 -15.65
N VAL A 159 -6.63 -4.51 -14.65
CA VAL A 159 -7.69 -3.93 -13.81
C VAL A 159 -8.66 -3.12 -14.68
N LEU A 160 -8.15 -2.21 -15.50
CA LEU A 160 -8.98 -1.33 -16.34
C LEU A 160 -9.79 -2.13 -17.36
N ARG A 161 -9.21 -3.18 -17.94
CA ARG A 161 -9.96 -4.10 -18.84
C ARG A 161 -11.09 -4.83 -18.11
N LEU A 162 -10.87 -5.19 -16.85
CA LEU A 162 -11.86 -5.91 -16.04
C LEU A 162 -13.03 -4.98 -15.69
N VAL A 163 -12.74 -3.80 -15.14
CA VAL A 163 -13.77 -2.89 -14.58
C VAL A 163 -14.39 -1.94 -15.62
N ALA A 164 -13.74 -1.76 -16.78
CA ALA A 164 -14.22 -0.92 -17.87
C ALA A 164 -14.07 -1.61 -19.25
N PRO A 165 -14.71 -2.78 -19.47
CA PRO A 165 -14.51 -3.61 -20.66
C PRO A 165 -14.95 -2.94 -21.97
N SER A 166 -15.85 -1.96 -21.90
CA SER A 166 -16.33 -1.21 -23.07
C SER A 166 -15.38 -0.09 -23.52
N GLY A 167 -14.36 0.26 -22.72
CA GLY A 167 -13.44 1.38 -22.97
C GLY A 167 -14.10 2.76 -23.01
N LYS A 168 -15.42 2.84 -22.77
CA LYS A 168 -16.17 4.08 -22.73
C LYS A 168 -16.36 4.47 -21.27
N PRO A 169 -15.96 5.68 -20.85
CA PRO A 169 -16.34 6.16 -19.53
C PRO A 169 -17.87 6.10 -19.41
N PRO A 170 -18.42 5.71 -18.24
CA PRO A 170 -19.86 5.74 -18.04
C PRO A 170 -20.36 7.13 -18.43
N ALA A 171 -21.40 7.17 -19.28
CA ALA A 171 -21.96 8.43 -19.75
C ALA A 171 -22.14 9.33 -18.53
N ARG A 172 -21.45 10.48 -18.53
CA ARG A 172 -21.51 11.43 -17.42
C ARG A 172 -22.98 11.76 -17.24
N ALA A 173 -23.61 11.18 -16.22
CA ALA A 173 -24.97 11.57 -15.87
C ALA A 173 -24.89 13.07 -15.69
N GLU A 174 -25.59 13.81 -16.56
CA GLU A 174 -25.78 15.23 -16.38
C GLU A 174 -26.45 15.37 -15.01
N ARG A 175 -25.64 15.58 -13.97
CA ARG A 175 -26.18 16.06 -12.71
C ARG A 175 -26.76 17.41 -13.07
N LYS A 176 -28.09 17.48 -13.24
CA LYS A 176 -28.88 18.68 -13.00
C LYS A 176 -28.78 19.02 -11.51
N GLY A 177 -27.56 19.24 -11.05
CA GLY A 177 -27.25 19.77 -9.74
C GLY A 177 -27.16 21.27 -9.92
N GLU A 178 -28.20 21.95 -9.49
CA GLU A 178 -28.19 23.39 -9.32
C GLU A 178 -26.94 23.77 -8.49
N VAL A 179 -26.07 24.59 -9.06
CA VAL A 179 -24.94 25.15 -8.33
C VAL A 179 -25.55 26.12 -7.31
N VAL A 180 -25.84 25.63 -6.11
CA VAL A 180 -26.13 26.48 -4.96
C VAL A 180 -24.83 27.17 -4.58
N ARG A 181 -24.60 28.33 -5.19
CA ARG A 181 -23.60 29.28 -4.71
C ARG A 181 -24.05 29.69 -3.32
N ARG A 182 -23.35 29.23 -2.28
CA ARG A 182 -23.43 29.86 -0.95
C ARG A 182 -23.09 31.34 -1.15
N LYS A 183 -24.09 32.22 -1.05
CA LYS A 183 -23.83 33.65 -0.81
C LYS A 183 -23.12 33.71 0.53
N GLY A 184 -21.86 34.14 0.52
CA GLY A 184 -21.18 34.51 1.74
C GLY A 184 -21.90 35.72 2.33
N ASP A 185 -22.48 35.54 3.52
CA ASP A 185 -22.86 36.66 4.36
C ASP A 185 -21.56 37.37 4.76
N GLY A 186 -21.40 38.59 4.25
CA GLY A 186 -20.18 39.35 4.42
C GLY A 186 -20.38 40.82 4.10
N GLU A 187 -21.49 41.41 4.56
CA GLU A 187 -21.63 42.85 4.61
C GLU A 187 -21.96 43.28 6.04
N ARG A 188 -20.92 43.70 6.78
CA ARG A 188 -20.97 44.94 7.58
C ARG A 188 -19.59 45.32 8.15
N ARG A 189 -19.18 46.51 7.67
CA ARG A 189 -18.63 47.65 8.42
C ARG A 189 -17.12 47.72 8.68
N ARG A 190 -16.58 48.72 7.97
CA ARG A 190 -15.30 49.42 8.06
C ARG A 190 -15.24 50.26 9.36
N GLY A 191 -14.08 50.29 10.00
CA GLY A 191 -13.74 51.02 11.25
C GLY A 191 -13.70 50.05 12.43
N GLU A 192 -12.63 49.87 13.21
CA GLU A 192 -11.54 50.77 13.59
C GLU A 192 -10.23 49.98 13.77
N ARG A 193 -9.13 50.73 13.71
CA ARG A 193 -7.73 50.30 13.81
C ARG A 193 -7.37 50.19 15.30
N GLU A 194 -7.04 49.00 15.79
CA GLU A 194 -6.22 48.85 17.00
C GLU A 194 -5.11 47.83 16.76
N GLU A 195 -3.88 48.34 16.80
CA GLU A 195 -2.64 47.58 16.77
C GLU A 195 -2.52 46.79 18.09
N ARG A 196 -2.51 45.46 18.01
CA ARG A 196 -1.97 44.60 19.07
C ARG A 196 -0.97 43.64 18.44
N GLY A 197 0.29 43.87 18.80
CA GLY A 197 1.47 43.16 18.30
C GLY A 197 1.49 41.67 18.64
N SER A 198 2.25 40.94 17.82
CA SER A 198 2.43 39.49 17.90
C SER A 198 3.17 39.09 19.19
N PRO A 199 2.82 37.98 19.86
CA PRO A 199 3.39 37.61 21.17
C PRO A 199 4.81 37.03 21.15
N TRP A 200 5.53 37.09 20.02
CA TRP A 200 6.79 36.39 19.82
C TRP A 200 7.99 37.33 19.69
N ASP A 201 8.08 38.35 20.55
CA ASP A 201 9.29 39.15 20.71
C ASP A 201 9.32 39.85 22.07
N LYS A 202 9.72 39.11 23.12
CA LYS A 202 10.32 39.66 24.36
C LYS A 202 11.22 38.61 25.02
N GLY A 203 12.47 38.52 24.55
CA GLY A 203 13.62 38.05 25.33
C GLY A 203 14.58 39.22 25.45
N GLY A 204 14.59 39.89 26.60
CA GLY A 204 15.33 41.13 26.82
C GLY A 204 16.84 40.92 26.94
N GLU A 205 17.58 41.85 26.33
CA GLU A 205 18.96 42.16 26.70
C GLU A 205 19.00 43.05 27.95
N GLY A 206 20.07 42.90 28.73
CA GLY A 206 20.67 44.00 29.49
C GLY A 206 21.08 43.68 30.92
N GLU A 207 22.36 43.40 31.16
CA GLU A 207 23.28 44.41 31.71
C GLU A 207 24.74 43.92 31.75
N ARG A 208 25.63 44.80 31.31
CA ARG A 208 27.10 44.71 31.45
C ARG A 208 27.50 45.08 32.87
N ARG A 209 28.63 44.55 33.34
CA ARG A 209 29.64 45.30 34.11
C ARG A 209 31.02 44.63 34.00
N ASP A 210 32.01 45.47 33.79
CA ASP A 210 33.44 45.23 33.63
C ASP A 210 34.16 44.86 34.95
N GLU A 211 35.49 44.68 34.82
CA GLU A 211 36.58 44.51 35.81
C GLU A 211 37.04 43.04 35.94
N GLY A 212 38.30 42.64 35.76
CA GLY A 212 39.58 43.31 35.60
C GLY A 212 40.69 42.30 36.00
N MET A 213 41.83 42.32 35.29
CA MET A 213 43.08 41.55 35.48
C MET A 213 43.09 40.05 35.16
#